data_AF-A0A967GHA2-F1
#
_entry.id   AF-A0A967GHA2-F1
#
_cell.length_a   1.000
_cell.length_b   1.000
_cell.length_c   1.000
_cell.angle_alpha   90.00
_cell.angle_beta   90.00
_cell.angle_gamma   90.00
#
_symmetry.space_group_name_H-M   'P 1'
#
loop_
_entity.id
_entity.type
_entity.pdbx_description
1 polymer ?
#
loop_
_entity_poly.entity_id
_entity_poly.type
_entity_poly.pdbx_seq_one_letter_code
_entity_poly.pdbx_strand_id
1 'polypeptide(L)'
;HRHGYVRPALVAPDAPRRLSISAGRHPVIERIDFDERFIPNDLEMSADSAQIVLITGPNMAGKSTVMRQVALIQLMAQAGSFVPAAAATLPLVDRIFTRVGASDNLARGQSTFMLEMNEAANILNNATPQSLIVLDEIGRGTSTYDGISIAWAMVEHIH
;
A
#
# COMPACT_ATOMS: atom_id res chain seq x y z
N HIS A 1 10.24 -23.85 -6.86
CA HIS A 1 9.56 -22.76 -7.61
C HIS A 1 10.60 -21.79 -8.16
N ARG A 2 10.49 -21.41 -9.44
CA ARG A 2 11.53 -20.74 -10.26
C ARG A 2 12.06 -19.38 -9.75
N HIS A 3 11.40 -18.75 -8.76
CA HIS A 3 11.71 -17.39 -8.26
C HIS A 3 11.75 -17.27 -6.73
N GLY A 4 11.76 -18.39 -6.01
CA GLY A 4 11.75 -18.40 -4.54
C GLY A 4 10.50 -17.77 -3.93
N TYR A 5 9.35 -17.89 -4.60
CA TYR A 5 8.07 -17.44 -4.05
C TYR A 5 7.58 -18.46 -3.04
N VAL A 6 6.88 -17.98 -2.01
CA VAL A 6 6.39 -18.79 -0.91
C VAL A 6 4.87 -18.81 -0.87
N ARG A 7 4.31 -19.88 -0.33
CA ARG A 7 2.88 -19.96 -0.06
C ARG A 7 2.56 -19.00 1.10
N PRO A 8 1.69 -17.99 0.91
CA PRO A 8 1.30 -17.11 2.01
C PRO A 8 0.40 -17.86 3.00
N ALA A 9 0.48 -17.47 4.27
CA ALA A 9 -0.50 -17.84 5.28
C ALA A 9 -1.63 -16.79 5.28
N LEU A 10 -2.87 -17.22 5.02
CA LEU A 10 -4.03 -16.33 5.10
C LEU A 10 -4.61 -16.38 6.51
N VAL A 11 -4.77 -15.21 7.14
CA VAL A 11 -5.43 -15.10 8.44
C VAL A 11 -6.93 -15.22 8.24
N ALA A 12 -7.56 -16.09 9.03
CA ALA A 12 -8.99 -16.32 8.98
C ALA A 12 -9.78 -15.07 9.42
N PRO A 13 -11.01 -14.84 8.93
CA PRO A 13 -11.80 -13.65 9.25
C PRO A 13 -12.10 -13.45 10.75
N ASP A 14 -12.11 -14.53 11.53
CA ASP A 14 -12.39 -14.57 12.96
C ASP A 14 -11.13 -14.46 13.84
N ALA A 15 -9.94 -14.46 13.23
CA ALA A 15 -8.67 -14.32 13.94
C ALA A 15 -8.20 -12.84 13.98
N PRO A 16 -7.35 -12.47 14.96
CA PRO A 16 -6.76 -11.13 15.03
C PRO A 16 -6.07 -10.76 13.72
N ARG A 17 -6.45 -9.62 13.13
CA ARG A 17 -5.93 -9.20 11.82
C ARG A 17 -4.46 -8.81 11.94
N ARG A 18 -3.61 -9.50 11.17
CA ARG A 18 -2.18 -9.22 11.07
C ARG A 18 -1.72 -9.35 9.63
N LEU A 19 -1.00 -8.35 9.16
CA LEU A 19 -0.24 -8.36 7.93
C LEU A 19 1.24 -8.38 8.32
N SER A 20 1.97 -9.41 7.90
CA SER A 20 3.41 -9.52 8.10
C SER A 20 4.03 -10.02 6.81
N ILE A 21 5.01 -9.29 6.29
CA ILE A 21 5.78 -9.64 5.11
C ILE A 21 7.24 -9.60 5.53
N SER A 22 7.96 -10.71 5.37
CA SER A 22 9.40 -10.78 5.57
C SER A 22 10.12 -10.93 4.23
N ALA A 23 11.14 -10.10 4.03
CA ALA A 23 11.93 -9.97 2.82
C ALA A 23 11.05 -9.89 1.56
N GLY A 24 10.01 -9.05 1.60
CA GLY A 24 9.11 -8.82 0.48
C GLY A 24 9.83 -8.17 -0.69
N ARG A 25 9.51 -8.63 -1.91
CA ARG A 25 10.06 -8.10 -3.16
C ARG A 25 8.94 -7.65 -4.07
N HIS A 26 9.16 -6.60 -4.86
CA HIS A 26 8.17 -6.12 -5.80
C HIS A 26 8.10 -7.06 -7.01
N PRO A 27 6.95 -7.72 -7.30
CA PRO A 27 6.88 -8.85 -8.25
C PRO A 27 7.25 -8.50 -9.70
N VAL A 28 7.09 -7.24 -10.08
CA VAL A 28 7.51 -6.72 -11.40
C VAL A 28 8.96 -6.25 -11.39
N ILE A 29 9.32 -5.31 -10.50
CA ILE A 29 10.66 -4.69 -10.45
C ILE A 29 11.76 -5.73 -10.20
N GLU A 30 11.53 -6.75 -9.37
CA GLU A 30 12.53 -7.80 -9.13
C GLU A 30 12.90 -8.61 -10.38
N ARG A 31 12.07 -8.55 -11.43
CA ARG A 31 12.26 -9.27 -12.70
C ARG A 31 12.85 -8.39 -13.79
N ILE A 32 12.91 -7.09 -13.55
CA ILE A 32 13.58 -6.19 -14.48
C ILE A 32 15.07 -6.35 -14.23
N ASP A 33 15.80 -6.66 -15.29
CA ASP A 33 17.25 -6.82 -15.27
C ASP A 33 17.89 -5.43 -15.13
N PHE A 34 17.95 -4.96 -13.89
CA PHE A 34 18.82 -3.85 -13.51
C PHE A 34 20.16 -4.46 -13.11
N ASP A 35 21.27 -3.76 -13.39
CA ASP A 35 22.62 -4.14 -12.92
C ASP A 35 22.72 -4.22 -11.38
N GLU A 36 21.66 -3.84 -10.66
CA GLU A 36 21.55 -3.85 -9.21
C GLU A 36 20.47 -4.83 -8.71
N ARG A 37 20.78 -5.53 -7.62
CA ARG A 37 19.84 -6.45 -6.97
C ARG A 37 18.75 -5.67 -6.26
N PHE A 38 17.49 -6.11 -6.43
CA PHE A 38 16.36 -5.59 -5.65
C PHE A 38 16.58 -5.82 -4.15
N ILE A 39 16.45 -4.77 -3.34
CA ILE A 39 16.57 -4.84 -1.89
C ILE A 39 15.19 -5.19 -1.28
N PRO A 40 15.04 -6.35 -0.63
CA PRO A 40 13.78 -6.76 -0.04
C PRO A 40 13.44 -5.94 1.22
N ASN A 41 12.14 -5.82 1.52
CA ASN A 41 11.64 -5.02 2.65
C ASN A 41 10.70 -5.83 3.54
N ASP A 42 10.81 -5.62 4.85
CA ASP A 42 9.89 -6.14 5.84
C ASP A 42 8.74 -5.17 6.08
N LEU A 43 7.56 -5.69 6.43
CA LEU A 43 6.41 -4.89 6.85
C LEU A 43 5.59 -5.66 7.88
N GLU A 44 5.20 -4.98 8.96
CA GLU A 44 4.24 -5.50 9.93
C GLU A 44 3.13 -4.48 10.18
N MET A 45 1.88 -4.97 10.17
CA MET A 45 0.70 -4.22 10.56
C MET A 45 -0.21 -5.14 11.38
N SER A 46 -0.88 -4.58 12.37
CA SER A 46 -1.82 -5.31 13.23
C SER A 46 -3.00 -4.41 13.59
N ALA A 47 -4.17 -5.03 13.82
CA ALA A 47 -5.31 -4.29 14.35
C ALA A 47 -5.04 -3.66 15.73
N ASP A 48 -4.14 -4.23 16.53
CA ASP A 48 -4.04 -3.87 17.95
C ASP A 48 -2.91 -2.88 18.26
N SER A 49 -1.90 -2.78 17.38
CA SER A 49 -0.67 -2.01 17.69
C SER A 49 -0.11 -1.19 16.54
N ALA A 50 -0.39 -1.55 15.29
CA ALA A 50 0.22 -0.92 14.12
C ALA A 50 -0.73 -0.93 12.93
N GLN A 51 -1.88 -0.27 13.06
CA GLN A 51 -2.86 -0.19 11.97
C GLN A 51 -2.39 0.72 10.83
N ILE A 52 -1.49 1.66 11.11
CA ILE A 52 -1.02 2.67 10.18
C ILE A 52 0.50 2.66 10.13
N VAL A 53 1.04 2.66 8.92
CA VAL A 53 2.48 2.73 8.68
C VAL A 53 2.78 3.99 7.89
N LEU A 54 3.51 4.91 8.52
CA LEU A 54 3.97 6.13 7.89
C LEU A 54 5.38 5.92 7.33
N ILE A 55 5.52 5.99 6.01
CA ILE A 55 6.81 5.86 5.32
C ILE A 55 7.29 7.25 4.90
N THR A 56 8.34 7.74 5.56
CA THR A 56 9.00 9.02 5.24
C THR A 56 10.39 8.78 4.65
N GLY A 57 10.97 9.80 4.02
CA GLY A 57 12.31 9.73 3.42
C GLY A 57 12.40 10.53 2.11
N PRO A 58 13.61 10.70 1.55
CA PRO A 58 13.83 11.48 0.34
C PRO A 58 13.07 10.92 -0.87
N ASN A 59 12.80 11.77 -1.86
CA ASN A 59 12.25 11.32 -3.14
C ASN A 59 13.20 10.31 -3.78
N MET A 60 12.65 9.36 -4.54
CA MET A 60 13.38 8.24 -5.16
C MET A 60 13.99 7.21 -4.20
N ALA A 61 13.75 7.29 -2.89
CA ALA A 61 14.18 6.27 -1.92
C ALA A 61 13.39 4.95 -1.96
N GLY A 62 12.56 4.72 -2.99
CA GLY A 62 11.77 3.49 -3.12
C GLY A 62 10.49 3.41 -2.27
N LYS A 63 10.06 4.51 -1.63
CA LYS A 63 8.82 4.53 -0.80
C LYS A 63 7.58 4.03 -1.56
N SER A 64 7.33 4.59 -2.75
CA SER A 64 6.25 4.17 -3.65
C SER A 64 6.38 2.71 -4.08
N THR A 65 7.62 2.23 -4.24
CA THR A 65 7.91 0.82 -4.56
C THR A 65 7.48 -0.11 -3.44
N VAL A 66 7.80 0.21 -2.18
CA VAL A 66 7.38 -0.57 -1.00
C VAL A 66 5.85 -0.58 -0.88
N MET A 67 5.21 0.58 -1.02
CA MET A 67 3.75 0.69 -0.94
C MET A 67 3.03 -0.14 -2.01
N ARG A 68 3.47 -0.05 -3.27
CA ARG A 68 2.91 -0.86 -4.37
C ARG A 68 3.23 -2.35 -4.20
N GLN A 69 4.42 -2.69 -3.71
CA GLN A 69 4.82 -4.07 -3.41
C GLN A 69 3.83 -4.73 -2.46
N VAL A 70 3.45 -4.06 -1.37
CA VAL A 70 2.52 -4.60 -0.36
C VAL A 70 1.14 -4.85 -0.97
N ALA A 71 0.61 -3.90 -1.73
CA ALA A 71 -0.67 -4.05 -2.42
C ALA A 71 -0.66 -5.23 -3.41
N LEU A 72 0.43 -5.40 -4.17
CA LEU A 72 0.57 -6.50 -5.12
C LEU A 72 0.71 -7.85 -4.43
N ILE A 73 1.47 -7.94 -3.33
CA ILE A 73 1.60 -9.16 -2.53
C ILE A 73 0.23 -9.58 -1.97
N GLN A 74 -0.54 -8.62 -1.42
CA GLN A 74 -1.90 -8.87 -0.94
C GLN A 74 -2.81 -9.41 -2.05
N LEU A 75 -2.80 -8.74 -3.21
CA LEU A 75 -3.61 -9.14 -4.36
C LEU A 75 -3.25 -10.54 -4.86
N MET A 76 -1.95 -10.83 -5.01
CA MET A 76 -1.46 -12.14 -5.44
C MET A 76 -1.88 -13.25 -4.48
N ALA A 77 -1.80 -13.02 -3.17
CA ALA A 77 -2.19 -14.01 -2.18
C ALA A 77 -3.69 -14.34 -2.25
N GLN A 78 -4.55 -13.33 -2.35
CA GLN A 78 -6.01 -13.55 -2.47
C GLN A 78 -6.44 -14.08 -3.83
N ALA A 79 -5.62 -13.93 -4.87
CA ALA A 79 -5.78 -14.60 -6.16
C ALA A 79 -5.35 -16.08 -6.12
N GLY A 80 -4.86 -16.59 -4.98
CA GLY A 80 -4.39 -17.97 -4.83
C GLY A 80 -2.96 -18.21 -5.32
N SER A 81 -2.18 -17.17 -5.56
CA SER A 81 -0.79 -17.26 -6.00
C SER A 81 0.19 -17.36 -4.83
N PHE A 82 1.35 -17.95 -5.08
CA PHE A 82 2.53 -17.79 -4.22
C PHE A 82 3.05 -16.36 -4.37
N VAL A 83 3.68 -15.83 -3.32
CA VAL A 83 4.08 -14.42 -3.23
C VAL A 83 5.60 -14.22 -3.15
N PRO A 84 6.13 -13.09 -3.66
CA PRO A 84 7.56 -12.76 -3.64
C PRO A 84 8.04 -12.30 -2.24
N ALA A 85 8.17 -13.22 -1.30
CA ALA A 85 8.65 -12.96 0.06
C ALA A 85 9.44 -14.15 0.62
N ALA A 86 10.17 -13.98 1.72
CA ALA A 86 10.70 -15.11 2.50
C ALA A 86 9.61 -15.75 3.36
N ALA A 87 8.72 -14.93 3.92
CA ALA A 87 7.50 -15.36 4.59
C ALA A 87 6.42 -14.27 4.44
N ALA A 88 5.16 -14.68 4.37
CA ALA A 88 4.04 -13.75 4.31
C ALA A 88 2.83 -14.31 5.08
N THR A 89 2.31 -13.53 6.01
CA THR A 89 1.04 -13.75 6.71
C THR A 89 0.14 -12.56 6.40
N LEU A 90 -0.99 -12.78 5.75
CA LEU A 90 -1.82 -11.72 5.20
C LEU A 90 -3.27 -11.91 5.65
N PRO A 91 -3.97 -10.85 6.11
CA PRO A 91 -5.39 -10.95 6.40
C PRO A 91 -6.17 -11.00 5.10
N LEU A 92 -7.38 -11.55 5.14
CA LEU A 92 -8.34 -11.29 4.07
C LEU A 92 -8.77 -9.81 4.13
N VAL A 93 -8.76 -9.17 2.98
CA VAL A 93 -9.21 -7.80 2.74
C VAL A 93 -10.33 -7.81 1.72
N ASP A 94 -11.35 -7.01 1.96
CA ASP A 94 -12.51 -6.88 1.07
C ASP A 94 -12.18 -6.02 -0.16
N ARG A 95 -11.36 -4.97 0.03
CA ARG A 95 -10.94 -4.03 -1.00
C ARG A 95 -9.51 -3.55 -0.75
N ILE A 96 -8.80 -3.27 -1.84
CA ILE A 96 -7.52 -2.56 -1.83
C ILE A 96 -7.75 -1.19 -2.44
N PHE A 97 -7.64 -0.14 -1.63
CA PHE A 97 -7.70 1.24 -2.07
C PHE A 97 -6.29 1.75 -2.30
N THR A 98 -6.09 2.42 -3.43
CA THR A 98 -4.81 3.04 -3.76
C THR A 98 -5.03 4.49 -4.15
N ARG A 99 -4.26 5.38 -3.54
CA ARG A 99 -3.99 6.71 -4.10
C ARG A 99 -2.51 6.71 -4.42
N VAL A 100 -2.18 6.59 -5.69
CA VAL A 100 -0.79 6.61 -6.15
C VAL A 100 -0.68 7.77 -7.11
N GLY A 101 0.17 8.74 -6.77
CA GLY A 101 0.38 9.95 -7.57
C GLY A 101 0.57 9.59 -9.04
N ALA A 102 -0.40 9.95 -9.87
CA ALA A 102 -0.26 9.89 -11.32
C ALA A 102 0.63 11.06 -11.72
N SER A 103 1.73 10.77 -12.42
CA SER A 103 2.44 11.77 -13.21
C SER A 103 1.46 12.28 -14.27
N ASP A 104 1.01 13.51 -14.09
CA ASP A 104 0.30 14.36 -15.04
C ASP A 104 -0.82 13.69 -15.86
N ASN A 105 -2.05 13.82 -15.38
CA ASN A 105 -3.22 13.76 -16.25
C ASN A 105 -3.87 15.15 -16.29
N LEU A 106 -3.31 16.01 -17.13
CA LEU A 106 -3.72 17.40 -17.41
C LEU A 106 -5.02 17.49 -18.23
N ALA A 107 -5.90 16.50 -18.13
CA ALA A 107 -7.08 16.37 -18.98
C ALA A 107 -8.35 16.34 -18.12
N ARG A 108 -9.12 17.45 -18.14
CA ARG A 108 -10.60 17.56 -18.06
C ARG A 108 -11.16 18.86 -17.47
N GLY A 109 -10.34 19.87 -17.17
CA GLY A 109 -10.86 21.17 -16.68
C GLY A 109 -11.26 21.19 -15.20
N GLN A 110 -10.88 20.16 -14.44
CA GLN A 110 -10.92 20.14 -12.97
C GLN A 110 -9.50 20.28 -12.42
N SER A 111 -9.34 20.93 -11.26
CA SER A 111 -8.02 21.07 -10.64
C SER A 111 -7.51 19.72 -10.15
N THR A 112 -6.20 19.48 -10.24
CA THR A 112 -5.55 18.26 -9.71
C THR A 112 -5.89 18.04 -8.24
N PHE A 113 -6.01 19.11 -7.46
CA PHE A 113 -6.42 19.06 -6.06
C PHE A 113 -7.87 18.58 -5.88
N MET A 114 -8.82 19.04 -6.72
CA MET A 114 -10.21 18.57 -6.63
C MET A 114 -10.32 17.07 -6.96
N LEU A 115 -9.56 16.59 -7.95
CA LEU A 115 -9.45 15.16 -8.25
C LEU A 115 -8.87 14.39 -7.05
N GLU A 116 -7.81 14.91 -6.43
CA GLU A 116 -7.22 14.34 -5.21
C GLU A 116 -8.24 14.22 -4.06
N MET A 117 -9.02 15.27 -3.82
CA MET A 117 -10.02 15.27 -2.76
C MET A 117 -11.19 14.32 -3.06
N ASN A 118 -11.61 14.21 -4.32
CA ASN A 118 -12.65 13.25 -4.72
C ASN A 118 -12.16 11.79 -4.56
N GLU A 119 -10.91 11.50 -4.89
CA GLU A 119 -10.32 10.18 -4.66
C GLU A 119 -10.22 9.87 -3.16
N ALA A 120 -9.75 10.83 -2.35
CA ALA A 120 -9.73 10.69 -0.89
C ALA A 120 -11.13 10.43 -0.33
N ALA A 121 -12.13 11.21 -0.75
CA ALA A 121 -13.53 11.02 -0.34
C ALA A 121 -14.08 9.65 -0.76
N ASN A 122 -13.72 9.17 -1.96
CA ASN A 122 -14.13 7.84 -2.41
C ASN A 122 -13.54 6.72 -1.53
N ILE A 123 -12.26 6.87 -1.12
CA ILE A 123 -11.63 5.93 -0.19
C ILE A 123 -12.37 5.95 1.15
N LEU A 124 -12.58 7.14 1.74
CA LEU A 124 -13.26 7.26 3.04
C LEU A 124 -14.67 6.67 3.04
N ASN A 125 -15.47 6.96 2.00
CA ASN A 125 -16.87 6.53 1.95
C ASN A 125 -17.06 5.03 1.67
N ASN A 126 -16.03 4.33 1.19
CA ASN A 126 -16.14 2.92 0.79
C ASN A 126 -15.16 1.99 1.52
N ALA A 127 -14.22 2.54 2.29
CA ALA A 127 -13.33 1.76 3.13
C ALA A 127 -14.14 1.11 4.27
N THR A 128 -13.80 -0.13 4.56
CA THR A 128 -14.31 -0.84 5.73
C THR A 128 -13.15 -1.13 6.68
N PRO A 129 -13.42 -1.55 7.92
CA PRO A 129 -12.37 -2.06 8.81
C PRO A 129 -11.62 -3.26 8.26
N GLN A 130 -12.08 -3.87 7.15
CA GLN A 130 -11.44 -4.97 6.45
C GLN A 130 -10.58 -4.53 5.24
N SER A 131 -10.61 -3.27 4.86
CA SER A 131 -9.90 -2.80 3.66
C SER A 131 -8.40 -2.59 3.90
N LEU A 132 -7.61 -2.71 2.83
CA LEU A 132 -6.21 -2.26 2.79
C LEU A 132 -6.16 -0.94 2.05
N ILE A 133 -5.59 0.09 2.67
CA ILE A 133 -5.47 1.42 2.07
C ILE A 133 -3.98 1.74 1.87
N VAL A 134 -3.61 2.13 0.66
CA VAL A 134 -2.25 2.52 0.29
C VAL A 134 -2.28 3.94 -0.27
N LEU A 135 -1.67 4.87 0.46
CA LEU A 135 -1.68 6.30 0.14
C LEU A 135 -0.24 6.76 -0.14
N ASP A 136 0.03 7.16 -1.37
CA ASP A 136 1.29 7.71 -1.82
C ASP A 136 1.07 9.19 -2.17
N GLU A 137 1.85 10.07 -1.56
CA GLU A 137 1.92 11.51 -1.86
C GLU A 137 0.60 12.30 -1.70
N ILE A 138 -0.14 12.07 -0.61
CA ILE A 138 -1.27 12.95 -0.25
C ILE A 138 -0.77 14.37 0.00
N GLY A 139 -1.46 15.33 -0.61
CA GLY A 139 -1.23 16.76 -0.40
C GLY A 139 -0.04 17.34 -1.16
N ARG A 140 0.43 16.67 -2.22
CA ARG A 140 1.46 17.20 -3.13
C ARG A 140 1.10 18.58 -3.71
N GLY A 141 -0.19 18.88 -3.89
CA GLY A 141 -0.70 20.17 -4.37
C GLY A 141 -0.92 21.24 -3.29
N THR A 142 -0.56 20.99 -2.02
CA THR A 142 -0.74 21.91 -0.90
C THR A 142 0.52 21.98 -0.02
N SER A 143 0.51 22.76 1.06
CA SER A 143 1.64 22.80 2.00
C SER A 143 1.86 21.42 2.64
N THR A 144 3.11 21.07 2.95
CA THR A 144 3.45 19.77 3.57
C THR A 144 2.65 19.51 4.86
N TYR A 145 2.37 20.57 5.63
CA TYR A 145 1.55 20.49 6.83
C TYR A 145 0.09 20.19 6.52
N ASP A 146 -0.47 20.79 5.47
CA ASP A 146 -1.84 20.50 5.04
C ASP A 146 -1.98 19.08 4.49
N GLY A 147 -0.97 18.59 3.75
CA GLY A 147 -0.96 17.20 3.26
C GLY A 147 -0.93 16.17 4.39
N ILE A 148 -0.10 16.39 5.40
CA ILE A 148 -0.07 15.58 6.61
C ILE A 148 -1.38 15.70 7.39
N SER A 149 -1.93 16.91 7.51
CA SER A 149 -3.19 17.15 8.22
C SER A 149 -4.38 16.45 7.55
N ILE A 150 -4.43 16.44 6.22
CA ILE A 150 -5.44 15.69 5.47
C ILE A 150 -5.26 14.19 5.67
N ALA A 151 -4.03 13.67 5.55
CA ALA A 151 -3.76 12.26 5.78
C ALA A 151 -4.13 11.83 7.22
N TRP A 152 -3.83 12.68 8.21
CA TRP A 152 -4.18 12.47 9.61
C TRP A 152 -5.69 12.52 9.83
N ALA A 153 -6.38 13.50 9.26
CA ALA A 153 -7.84 13.60 9.36
C ALA A 153 -8.56 12.42 8.68
N MET A 154 -8.03 11.94 7.55
CA MET A 154 -8.53 10.73 6.88
C MET A 154 -8.37 9.49 7.78
N VAL A 155 -7.21 9.37 8.42
CA VAL A 155 -6.91 8.32 9.40
C VAL A 155 -7.88 8.39 10.58
N GLU A 156 -8.04 9.57 11.20
CA GLU A 156 -8.95 9.78 12.33
C GLU A 156 -10.41 9.49 11.98
N HIS A 157 -10.82 9.70 10.73
CA HIS A 157 -12.18 9.42 10.28
C HIS A 157 -12.45 7.92 10.05
N ILE A 158 -11.41 7.16 9.73
CA ILE A 158 -11.51 5.70 9.52
C ILE A 158 -11.46 4.94 10.85
N HIS A 159 -10.89 5.56 11.90
CA HIS A 159 -10.84 5.05 13.28
C HIS A 159 -12.10 5.38 14.08
#